data_AF-A0A834PWI6-F1
#
_entry.id   AF-A0A834PWI6-F1
#
_cell.length_a   1.000
_cell.length_b   1.000
_cell.length_c   1.000
_cell.angle_alpha   90.00
_cell.angle_beta   90.00
_cell.angle_gamma   90.00
#
_symmetry.space_group_name_H-M   'P 1'
#
loop_
_entity.id
_entity.type
_entity.pdbx_description
1 polymer ?
#
loop_
_entity_poly.entity_id
_entity_poly.type
_entity_poly.pdbx_seq_one_letter_code
_entity_poly.pdbx_strand_id
1 'polypeptide(L)'
;MALITLRRNFCHLSDFRIHGALAALRNHPINHVHKVSKEQLHPWFCSVQYEPFRIHFHHACYKKFHLQNGNELHPVGEPAFSQGQDWNKFEQNLKNEDEQIFYRKLNEFTSSEEVLSFIKTLETLPDAMAAGALQRICEVEKKGGDQRLPKEILESSVFQALCFQLERAPSQLSNSGLLTALQALIWLHVDTQSSLVLNLVAECQNRLKRGGLEVHDLCVLGESLIRLQGPGCVTLELIIYQLQGAKLEVFTPEDIVALYRILQACAEKVDQHQTFLNTINNFSLSIVSYLSPKSISQMLTALVVLDQAQALPLVIKLGKYVVRHIPHFTNEELRKVIEAFIYFGHNDRFFIKALERHVAAFCLTLDADVVSKIMEYCSRKLILSEPILNAVAETFVSQSEKLSPSQISELIEPFGKLNYLPPNAPALFRKLEHVLFTHFNYFPPKTLLRLLHSCSLIAHPPVNFMGKIFSPFFLQKLQGEESHLDRLSMAQLTQLFLTSVLECPFYKVKA
;
A
#
# COMPACT_ATOMS: atom_id res chain seq x y z
N MET A 1 -37.67 16.26 -18.02
CA MET A 1 -37.18 16.95 -19.24
C MET A 1 -36.33 18.20 -18.92
N ALA A 2 -36.61 18.99 -17.87
CA ALA A 2 -35.76 20.15 -17.50
C ALA A 2 -34.41 19.80 -16.83
N LEU A 3 -34.28 18.61 -16.22
CA LEU A 3 -33.03 18.15 -15.58
C LEU A 3 -31.92 17.74 -16.57
N ILE A 4 -32.29 17.33 -17.79
CA ILE A 4 -31.34 16.89 -18.82
C ILE A 4 -30.59 18.10 -19.41
N THR A 5 -31.24 19.27 -19.47
CA THR A 5 -30.67 20.49 -20.04
C THR A 5 -29.72 21.21 -19.06
N LEU A 6 -29.95 21.11 -17.75
CA LEU A 6 -29.02 21.61 -16.73
C LEU A 6 -27.76 20.75 -16.63
N ARG A 7 -27.87 19.42 -16.81
CA ARG A 7 -26.73 18.48 -16.77
C ARG A 7 -25.69 18.76 -17.87
N ARG A 8 -26.13 19.26 -19.03
CA ARG A 8 -25.25 19.53 -20.19
C ARG A 8 -24.36 20.77 -20.00
N ASN A 9 -24.79 21.72 -19.17
CA ASN A 9 -24.02 22.94 -18.89
C ASN A 9 -22.99 22.78 -17.76
N PHE A 10 -23.06 21.71 -16.96
CA PHE A 10 -22.06 21.43 -15.91
C PHE A 10 -20.92 20.51 -16.36
N CYS A 11 -21.01 19.90 -17.56
CA CYS A 11 -19.90 19.16 -18.16
C CYS A 11 -18.74 20.06 -18.65
N HIS A 12 -18.87 21.39 -18.52
CA HIS A 12 -17.85 22.37 -18.88
C HIS A 12 -17.26 23.13 -17.69
N LEU A 13 -17.53 22.72 -16.45
CA LEU A 13 -16.81 23.21 -15.28
C LEU A 13 -15.59 22.32 -15.01
N SER A 14 -14.59 22.47 -15.86
CA SER A 14 -13.22 22.04 -15.58
C SER A 14 -12.59 23.02 -14.58
N ASP A 15 -13.01 22.94 -13.32
CA ASP A 15 -12.32 23.58 -12.21
C ASP A 15 -12.39 22.66 -10.98
N PHE A 16 -11.58 21.61 -11.05
CA PHE A 16 -10.90 21.10 -9.87
C PHE A 16 -9.43 20.96 -10.25
N ARG A 17 -8.66 21.98 -9.83
CA ARG A 17 -7.20 21.90 -9.82
C ARG A 17 -6.80 20.70 -8.97
N ILE A 18 -6.13 19.78 -9.64
CA ILE A 18 -5.43 18.66 -9.05
C ILE A 18 -4.20 19.24 -8.32
N HIS A 19 -4.12 19.08 -7.00
CA HIS A 19 -2.84 19.10 -6.31
C HIS A 19 -2.30 17.66 -6.31
N GLY A 20 -1.47 17.40 -7.33
CA GLY A 20 -0.74 16.17 -7.62
C GLY A 20 -0.02 16.38 -8.95
N ALA A 21 1.32 16.36 -8.94
CA ALA A 21 2.25 16.63 -10.06
C ALA A 21 2.04 17.93 -10.86
N LEU A 22 2.31 19.09 -10.25
CA LEU A 22 2.46 20.38 -10.95
C LEU A 22 3.93 20.73 -11.27
N ALA A 23 4.80 19.75 -11.51
CA ALA A 23 6.23 19.99 -11.76
C ALA A 23 6.68 19.93 -13.23
N ALA A 24 5.82 19.56 -14.19
CA ALA A 24 6.26 19.28 -15.57
C ALA A 24 6.02 20.41 -16.61
N LEU A 25 5.71 21.65 -16.20
CA LEU A 25 5.46 22.78 -17.12
C LEU A 25 6.37 24.00 -16.90
N ARG A 26 7.58 23.81 -16.39
CA ARG A 26 8.66 24.79 -16.53
C ARG A 26 9.84 24.12 -17.20
N ASN A 27 9.93 24.32 -18.51
CA ASN A 27 11.15 24.44 -19.32
C ASN A 27 10.80 24.04 -20.74
N HIS A 28 10.37 25.00 -21.58
CA HIS A 28 10.67 25.01 -23.02
C HIS A 28 10.60 26.46 -23.53
N PRO A 29 11.59 26.92 -24.33
CA PRO A 29 11.59 28.27 -24.84
C PRO A 29 10.61 28.41 -26.02
N ILE A 30 10.05 29.60 -26.10
CA ILE A 30 9.19 30.12 -27.16
C ILE A 30 9.92 29.99 -28.51
N ASN A 31 9.29 29.35 -29.49
CA ASN A 31 9.56 29.62 -30.91
C ASN A 31 8.27 29.50 -31.72
N HIS A 32 7.89 30.63 -32.33
CA HIS A 32 6.80 30.75 -33.28
C HIS A 32 7.18 30.13 -34.62
N VAL A 33 6.36 29.22 -35.17
CA VAL A 33 6.07 29.15 -36.62
C VAL A 33 4.66 28.58 -36.81
N HIS A 34 3.81 29.36 -37.49
CA HIS A 34 2.49 28.95 -37.98
C HIS A 34 2.59 27.86 -39.06
N LYS A 35 1.73 26.84 -38.99
CA LYS A 35 1.04 26.35 -40.20
C LYS A 35 -0.30 25.70 -39.86
N VAL A 36 -1.32 26.21 -40.53
CA VAL A 36 -2.73 25.81 -40.47
C VAL A 36 -2.93 24.52 -41.25
N SER A 37 -3.65 23.55 -40.67
CA SER A 37 -4.40 22.55 -41.43
C SER A 37 -5.67 22.16 -40.66
N LYS A 38 -6.82 22.60 -41.19
CA LYS A 38 -8.16 22.16 -40.78
C LYS A 38 -8.34 20.70 -41.19
N GLU A 39 -8.76 19.85 -40.28
CA GLU A 39 -9.45 18.60 -40.63
C GLU A 39 -10.54 18.28 -39.61
N GLN A 40 -11.70 17.93 -40.15
CA GLN A 40 -13.01 17.86 -39.50
C GLN A 40 -13.15 16.59 -38.65
N LEU A 41 -13.72 16.71 -37.45
CA LEU A 41 -14.12 15.57 -36.62
C LEU A 41 -15.64 15.41 -36.67
N HIS A 42 -16.10 14.29 -37.25
CA HIS A 42 -17.48 13.81 -37.14
C HIS A 42 -17.65 12.95 -35.88
N PRO A 43 -18.73 13.12 -35.10
CA PRO A 43 -19.00 12.29 -33.92
C PRO A 43 -19.81 11.05 -34.30
N TRP A 44 -19.27 9.86 -34.05
CA TRP A 44 -19.99 8.59 -34.24
C TRP A 44 -20.67 8.18 -32.93
N PHE A 45 -22.00 8.20 -32.92
CA PHE A 45 -22.85 7.58 -31.91
C PHE A 45 -23.13 6.13 -32.31
N CYS A 46 -22.98 5.18 -31.38
CA CYS A 46 -23.50 3.81 -31.55
C CYS A 46 -24.39 3.43 -30.36
N SER A 47 -25.67 3.24 -30.67
CA SER A 47 -26.72 2.63 -29.86
C SER A 47 -26.50 1.13 -29.72
N VAL A 48 -26.64 0.58 -28.51
CA VAL A 48 -26.57 -0.88 -28.24
C VAL A 48 -28.00 -1.44 -28.21
N GLN A 49 -28.26 -2.49 -28.99
CA GLN A 49 -29.46 -3.35 -28.91
C GLN A 49 -29.05 -4.74 -28.36
N TYR A 50 -29.97 -5.40 -27.65
CA TYR A 50 -29.76 -6.66 -26.91
C TYR A 50 -30.46 -7.89 -27.53
N GLU A 51 -29.96 -9.07 -27.13
CA GLU A 51 -30.52 -10.46 -27.12
C GLU A 51 -30.11 -11.46 -28.25
N PRO A 52 -30.18 -12.82 -28.03
CA PRO A 52 -29.84 -13.64 -26.85
C PRO A 52 -29.03 -14.94 -27.17
N PHE A 53 -28.69 -15.70 -26.11
CA PHE A 53 -27.80 -16.87 -25.95
C PHE A 53 -27.96 -18.11 -26.86
N ARG A 54 -26.84 -18.84 -27.09
CA ARG A 54 -26.77 -20.33 -27.12
C ARG A 54 -25.35 -20.88 -26.90
N ILE A 55 -25.25 -21.90 -26.03
CA ILE A 55 -24.07 -22.70 -25.65
C ILE A 55 -24.06 -24.00 -26.48
N HIS A 56 -22.90 -24.55 -26.88
CA HIS A 56 -22.65 -25.99 -27.14
C HIS A 56 -21.15 -26.36 -26.91
N PHE A 57 -20.87 -27.62 -26.55
CA PHE A 57 -19.60 -28.17 -26.03
C PHE A 57 -18.98 -29.30 -26.91
N HIS A 58 -17.69 -29.62 -26.63
CA HIS A 58 -16.88 -30.85 -26.91
C HIS A 58 -16.41 -31.10 -28.37
N HIS A 59 -15.26 -31.73 -28.71
CA HIS A 59 -14.27 -32.59 -28.01
C HIS A 59 -12.95 -32.72 -28.85
N ALA A 60 -11.85 -33.17 -28.23
CA ALA A 60 -10.91 -34.24 -28.68
C ALA A 60 -9.41 -33.97 -29.04
N CYS A 61 -8.58 -34.81 -28.39
CA CYS A 61 -7.39 -35.56 -28.89
C CYS A 61 -5.94 -34.99 -28.86
N TYR A 62 -5.22 -35.38 -27.79
CA TYR A 62 -3.95 -36.16 -27.70
C TYR A 62 -2.99 -36.34 -28.91
N LYS A 63 -1.67 -36.15 -28.64
CA LYS A 63 -0.52 -37.06 -28.92
C LYS A 63 0.78 -36.46 -28.32
N LYS A 64 1.37 -37.06 -27.26
CA LYS A 64 2.53 -38.00 -27.19
C LYS A 64 3.90 -37.42 -27.58
N PHE A 65 4.91 -37.52 -26.70
CA PHE A 65 6.15 -38.32 -26.89
C PHE A 65 6.93 -38.49 -25.56
N HIS A 66 7.80 -39.49 -25.55
CA HIS A 66 8.17 -40.38 -24.45
C HIS A 66 9.49 -40.05 -23.73
N LEU A 67 9.62 -40.59 -22.51
CA LEU A 67 10.86 -40.88 -21.77
C LEU A 67 11.79 -41.86 -22.51
N GLN A 68 13.11 -41.75 -22.27
CA GLN A 68 14.01 -42.90 -22.30
C GLN A 68 15.17 -42.76 -21.28
N ASN A 69 15.30 -43.80 -20.45
CA ASN A 69 16.40 -44.11 -19.53
C ASN A 69 17.66 -44.58 -20.27
N GLY A 70 18.82 -44.44 -19.63
CA GLY A 70 20.05 -45.20 -19.96
C GLY A 70 21.01 -45.24 -18.76
N ASN A 71 21.27 -46.44 -18.25
CA ASN A 71 22.32 -46.77 -17.28
C ASN A 71 23.68 -46.94 -17.99
N GLU A 72 24.81 -46.74 -17.29
CA GLU A 72 25.83 -47.78 -17.00
C GLU A 72 27.16 -47.23 -16.40
N LEU A 73 27.53 -47.82 -15.24
CA LEU A 73 28.82 -48.37 -14.79
C LEU A 73 30.14 -47.54 -14.70
N HIS A 74 30.77 -47.69 -13.53
CA HIS A 74 32.15 -47.31 -13.13
C HIS A 74 33.26 -48.10 -13.87
N PRO A 75 34.51 -47.63 -13.79
CA PRO A 75 35.50 -48.44 -13.06
C PRO A 75 36.46 -47.67 -12.13
N VAL A 76 37.07 -48.47 -11.26
CA VAL A 76 38.02 -48.21 -10.16
C VAL A 76 39.41 -47.78 -10.66
N GLY A 77 40.04 -46.87 -9.91
CA GLY A 77 41.48 -46.58 -9.99
C GLY A 77 41.93 -45.65 -8.86
N GLU A 78 42.47 -46.22 -7.78
CA GLU A 78 43.37 -45.52 -6.83
C GLU A 78 44.67 -45.14 -7.55
N PRO A 79 45.33 -44.01 -7.20
CA PRO A 79 46.37 -44.11 -6.17
C PRO A 79 46.58 -42.88 -5.27
N ALA A 80 47.20 -43.17 -4.13
CA ALA A 80 48.18 -42.36 -3.40
C ALA A 80 47.69 -41.11 -2.65
N PHE A 81 47.64 -41.29 -1.33
CA PHE A 81 47.66 -40.26 -0.29
C PHE A 81 48.71 -39.17 -0.56
N SER A 82 48.25 -37.93 -0.71
CA SER A 82 49.04 -36.73 -0.44
C SER A 82 48.61 -36.20 0.93
N GLN A 83 49.42 -36.55 1.93
CA GLN A 83 49.26 -36.08 3.30
C GLN A 83 49.82 -34.65 3.36
N GLY A 84 48.94 -33.67 3.51
CA GLY A 84 49.34 -32.30 3.85
C GLY A 84 48.71 -31.21 3.01
N GLN A 85 47.39 -31.02 3.11
CA GLN A 85 46.67 -29.74 2.95
C GLN A 85 45.15 -30.01 2.98
N ASP A 86 44.57 -30.33 4.14
CA ASP A 86 43.09 -30.36 4.25
C ASP A 86 42.55 -30.13 5.67
N TRP A 87 43.38 -29.74 6.64
CA TRP A 87 42.92 -29.49 8.01
C TRP A 87 42.05 -28.23 8.12
N ASN A 88 42.36 -27.16 7.37
CA ASN A 88 41.56 -25.92 7.38
C ASN A 88 40.17 -26.08 6.74
N LYS A 89 40.05 -26.96 5.73
CA LYS A 89 38.78 -27.21 5.04
C LYS A 89 37.89 -28.14 5.86
N PHE A 90 38.48 -29.12 6.55
CA PHE A 90 37.79 -29.96 7.52
C PHE A 90 37.33 -29.16 8.74
N GLU A 91 38.17 -28.27 9.29
CA GLU A 91 37.78 -27.38 10.41
C GLU A 91 36.69 -26.38 10.02
N GLN A 92 36.72 -25.83 8.80
CA GLN A 92 35.64 -24.98 8.27
C GLN A 92 34.34 -25.77 8.03
N ASN A 93 34.42 -27.03 7.59
CA ASN A 93 33.27 -27.90 7.41
C ASN A 93 32.64 -28.30 8.75
N LEU A 94 33.45 -28.63 9.77
CA LEU A 94 32.99 -28.91 11.14
C LEU A 94 32.29 -27.70 11.77
N LYS A 95 32.88 -26.49 11.63
CA LYS A 95 32.24 -25.24 12.09
C LYS A 95 30.93 -24.95 11.37
N ASN A 96 30.85 -25.21 10.06
CA ASN A 96 29.63 -25.03 9.27
C ASN A 96 28.54 -26.07 9.63
N GLU A 97 28.90 -27.30 9.95
CA GLU A 97 27.95 -28.33 10.40
C GLU A 97 27.37 -27.98 11.77
N ASP A 98 28.20 -27.54 12.71
CA ASP A 98 27.76 -27.09 14.04
C ASP A 98 26.86 -25.83 13.95
N GLU A 99 27.18 -24.89 13.06
CA GLU A 99 26.31 -23.74 12.74
C GLU A 99 24.97 -24.17 12.15
N GLN A 100 24.95 -25.09 11.18
CA GLN A 100 23.70 -25.57 10.60
C GLN A 100 22.82 -26.32 11.61
N ILE A 101 23.43 -27.12 12.49
CA ILE A 101 22.72 -27.83 13.57
C ILE A 101 22.15 -26.82 14.57
N PHE A 102 22.93 -25.80 14.92
CA PHE A 102 22.49 -24.71 15.78
C PHE A 102 21.26 -24.00 15.18
N TYR A 103 21.34 -23.53 13.94
CA TYR A 103 20.22 -22.82 13.29
C TYR A 103 19.00 -23.72 13.07
N ARG A 104 19.18 -25.02 12.82
CA ARG A 104 18.06 -25.97 12.72
C ARG A 104 17.30 -26.06 14.03
N LYS A 105 18.00 -26.27 15.15
CA LYS A 105 17.38 -26.29 16.49
C LYS A 105 16.77 -24.94 16.85
N LEU A 106 17.47 -23.85 16.56
CA LEU A 106 17.00 -22.50 16.83
C LEU A 106 15.66 -22.20 16.15
N ASN A 107 15.49 -22.68 14.92
CA ASN A 107 14.27 -22.51 14.13
C ASN A 107 13.09 -23.37 14.61
N GLU A 108 13.34 -24.45 15.35
CA GLU A 108 12.31 -25.31 15.94
C GLU A 108 11.63 -24.67 17.16
N PHE A 109 12.32 -23.80 17.89
CA PHE A 109 11.78 -23.16 19.10
C PHE A 109 10.63 -22.21 18.80
N THR A 110 9.59 -22.24 19.63
CA THR A 110 8.37 -21.45 19.42
C THR A 110 8.15 -20.35 20.45
N SER A 111 8.97 -20.32 21.51
CA SER A 111 8.96 -19.29 22.56
C SER A 111 10.36 -18.72 22.80
N SER A 112 10.42 -17.51 23.35
CA SER A 112 11.69 -16.87 23.72
C SER A 112 12.34 -17.54 24.92
N GLU A 113 11.58 -18.14 25.84
CA GLU A 113 12.15 -18.90 26.96
C GLU A 113 12.87 -20.16 26.49
N GLU A 114 12.33 -20.87 25.49
CA GLU A 114 13.00 -22.01 24.86
C GLU A 114 14.35 -21.60 24.27
N VAL A 115 14.38 -20.51 23.51
CA VAL A 115 15.61 -19.97 22.91
C VAL A 115 16.63 -19.59 23.99
N LEU A 116 16.22 -18.84 25.01
CA LEU A 116 17.10 -18.44 26.11
C LEU A 116 17.60 -19.64 26.91
N SER A 117 16.75 -20.66 27.14
CA SER A 117 17.13 -21.88 27.83
C SER A 117 18.16 -22.68 27.05
N PHE A 118 18.01 -22.77 25.72
CA PHE A 118 18.97 -23.42 24.85
C PHE A 118 20.32 -22.70 24.87
N ILE A 119 20.32 -21.36 24.82
CA ILE A 119 21.57 -20.58 24.89
C ILE A 119 22.29 -20.79 26.22
N LYS A 120 21.57 -20.92 27.35
CA LYS A 120 22.19 -21.27 28.65
C LYS A 120 22.94 -22.60 28.63
N THR A 121 22.54 -23.54 27.77
CA THR A 121 23.20 -24.85 27.68
C THR A 121 24.50 -24.82 26.87
N LEU A 122 24.80 -23.72 26.19
CA LEU A 122 25.99 -23.59 25.35
C LEU A 122 27.13 -22.98 26.15
N GLU A 123 28.29 -23.66 26.17
CA GLU A 123 29.50 -23.16 26.86
C GLU A 123 30.11 -21.95 26.15
N THR A 124 30.04 -21.91 24.82
CA THR A 124 30.55 -20.81 23.99
C THR A 124 29.60 -20.54 22.83
N LEU A 125 29.21 -19.28 22.63
CA LEU A 125 28.38 -18.86 21.52
C LEU A 125 29.17 -17.94 20.59
N PRO A 126 29.47 -18.34 19.34
CA PRO A 126 30.06 -17.47 18.34
C PRO A 126 29.21 -16.23 18.05
N ASP A 127 29.84 -15.09 17.73
CA ASP A 127 29.15 -13.81 17.54
C ASP A 127 28.08 -13.86 16.42
N ALA A 128 28.32 -14.65 15.36
CA ALA A 128 27.35 -14.87 14.30
C ALA A 128 26.09 -15.60 14.80
N MET A 129 26.26 -16.61 15.66
CA MET A 129 25.15 -17.33 16.29
C MET A 129 24.43 -16.47 17.33
N ALA A 130 25.13 -15.55 18.00
CA ALA A 130 24.53 -14.58 18.93
C ALA A 130 23.56 -13.63 18.22
N ALA A 131 23.92 -13.11 17.05
CA ALA A 131 23.03 -12.31 16.22
C ALA A 131 21.80 -13.12 15.75
N GLY A 132 22.02 -14.37 15.31
CA GLY A 132 20.95 -15.29 14.93
C GLY A 132 20.00 -15.64 16.08
N ALA A 133 20.53 -15.88 17.28
CA ALA A 133 19.77 -16.11 18.50
C ALA A 133 18.89 -14.91 18.87
N LEU A 134 19.47 -13.71 18.82
CA LEU A 134 18.75 -12.45 19.06
C LEU A 134 17.62 -12.28 18.03
N GLN A 135 17.88 -12.55 16.75
CA GLN A 135 16.84 -12.55 15.71
C GLN A 135 15.73 -13.55 16.01
N ARG A 136 16.05 -14.77 16.43
CA ARG A 136 15.03 -15.78 16.73
C ARG A 136 14.12 -15.34 17.87
N ILE A 137 14.68 -14.75 18.93
CA ILE A 137 13.91 -14.15 20.03
C ILE A 137 12.92 -13.11 19.47
N CYS A 138 13.35 -12.28 18.51
CA CYS A 138 12.45 -11.33 17.86
C CYS A 138 11.32 -12.02 17.07
N GLU A 139 11.65 -13.06 16.32
CA GLU A 139 10.68 -13.74 15.44
C GLU A 139 9.57 -14.47 16.19
N VAL A 140 9.90 -15.13 17.32
CA VAL A 140 8.91 -15.85 18.14
C VAL A 140 7.96 -14.89 18.84
N GLU A 141 8.48 -13.76 19.32
CA GLU A 141 7.70 -12.71 19.99
C GLU A 141 6.83 -11.92 19.01
N LYS A 142 7.25 -11.81 17.74
CA LYS A 142 6.47 -11.17 16.67
C LYS A 142 5.12 -11.83 16.42
N LYS A 143 4.96 -13.11 16.76
CA LYS A 143 3.67 -13.82 16.61
C LYS A 143 2.61 -13.37 17.64
N GLY A 144 3.00 -12.61 18.68
CA GLY A 144 2.12 -12.10 19.74
C GLY A 144 1.42 -10.76 19.46
N GLY A 145 1.64 -10.13 18.31
CA GLY A 145 1.16 -8.77 17.99
C GLY A 145 2.18 -7.68 18.36
N ASP A 146 1.85 -6.41 18.08
CA ASP A 146 2.72 -5.20 18.23
C ASP A 146 3.05 -4.83 19.70
N GLN A 147 3.14 -5.80 20.60
CA GLN A 147 3.50 -5.58 21.99
C GLN A 147 5.01 -5.63 22.16
N ARG A 148 5.56 -4.64 22.89
CA ARG A 148 6.96 -4.66 23.37
C ARG A 148 7.21 -5.98 24.11
N LEU A 149 8.44 -6.49 24.03
CA LEU A 149 8.86 -7.68 24.77
C LEU A 149 8.36 -7.64 26.22
N PRO A 150 7.89 -8.78 26.77
CA PRO A 150 7.77 -8.96 28.21
C PRO A 150 9.03 -8.46 28.93
N LYS A 151 8.84 -7.64 29.97
CA LYS A 151 9.95 -7.10 30.78
C LYS A 151 10.87 -8.21 31.31
N GLU A 152 10.29 -9.37 31.57
CA GLU A 152 10.96 -10.60 32.01
C GLU A 152 12.07 -11.07 31.04
N ILE A 153 11.89 -10.88 29.72
CA ILE A 153 12.90 -11.26 28.71
C ILE A 153 14.03 -10.22 28.68
N LEU A 154 13.69 -8.92 28.74
CA LEU A 154 14.68 -7.84 28.77
C LEU A 154 15.54 -7.87 30.05
N GLU A 155 14.95 -8.32 31.16
CA GLU A 155 15.63 -8.51 32.45
C GLU A 155 16.40 -9.84 32.55
N SER A 156 16.26 -10.74 31.57
CA SER A 156 16.98 -12.01 31.54
C SER A 156 18.50 -11.77 31.43
N SER A 157 19.25 -12.36 32.36
CA SER A 157 20.71 -12.28 32.38
C SER A 157 21.37 -12.83 31.10
N VAL A 158 20.72 -13.77 30.44
CA VAL A 158 21.20 -14.35 29.17
C VAL A 158 21.01 -13.39 28.03
N PHE A 159 19.85 -12.73 27.97
CA PHE A 159 19.57 -11.71 26.97
C PHE A 159 20.54 -10.54 27.10
N GLN A 160 20.80 -10.09 28.34
CA GLN A 160 21.79 -9.05 28.63
C GLN A 160 23.22 -9.49 28.28
N ALA A 161 23.58 -10.76 28.52
CA ALA A 161 24.88 -11.29 28.12
C ALA A 161 25.05 -11.33 26.59
N LEU A 162 24.02 -11.69 25.84
CA LEU A 162 24.02 -11.63 24.36
C LEU A 162 24.22 -10.19 23.87
N CYS A 163 23.47 -9.25 24.43
CA CYS A 163 23.59 -7.83 24.11
C CYS A 163 25.01 -7.31 24.41
N PHE A 164 25.56 -7.65 25.57
CA PHE A 164 26.91 -7.26 25.99
C PHE A 164 28.00 -7.86 25.09
N GLN A 165 27.82 -9.11 24.65
CA GLN A 165 28.73 -9.76 23.71
C GLN A 165 28.80 -9.01 22.37
N LEU A 166 27.63 -8.65 21.80
CA LEU A 166 27.54 -7.90 20.55
C LEU A 166 28.12 -6.48 20.68
N GLU A 167 28.04 -5.88 21.87
CA GLU A 167 28.60 -4.55 22.14
C GLU A 167 30.14 -4.52 22.19
N ARG A 168 30.77 -5.59 22.68
CA ARG A 168 32.20 -5.61 23.01
C ARG A 168 33.12 -5.68 21.78
N ALA A 169 32.67 -6.30 20.70
CA ALA A 169 33.49 -6.53 19.51
C ALA A 169 32.69 -6.45 18.19
N PRO A 170 32.01 -5.32 17.89
CA PRO A 170 31.21 -5.20 16.68
C PRO A 170 32.03 -5.34 15.40
N SER A 171 33.33 -5.05 15.44
CA SER A 171 34.25 -5.22 14.31
C SER A 171 34.51 -6.69 13.91
N GLN A 172 34.24 -7.65 14.81
CA GLN A 172 34.40 -9.09 14.53
C GLN A 172 33.17 -9.71 13.86
N LEU A 173 32.03 -9.02 13.90
CA LEU A 173 30.79 -9.48 13.27
C LEU A 173 30.91 -9.48 11.74
N SER A 174 30.32 -10.47 11.07
CA SER A 174 30.08 -10.40 9.63
C SER A 174 29.11 -9.26 9.31
N ASN A 175 29.05 -8.78 8.05
CA ASN A 175 28.09 -7.74 7.66
C ASN A 175 26.65 -8.17 7.95
N SER A 176 26.31 -9.40 7.55
CA SER A 176 25.01 -10.01 7.83
C SER A 176 24.72 -10.11 9.33
N GLY A 177 25.67 -10.58 10.14
CA GLY A 177 25.50 -10.67 11.59
C GLY A 177 25.29 -9.31 12.26
N LEU A 178 26.07 -8.30 11.85
CA LEU A 178 25.96 -6.93 12.33
C LEU A 178 24.58 -6.32 12.02
N LEU A 179 24.12 -6.47 10.78
CA LEU A 179 22.83 -5.92 10.35
C LEU A 179 21.64 -6.68 10.95
N THR A 180 21.76 -8.01 11.08
CA THR A 180 20.76 -8.85 11.74
C THR A 180 20.59 -8.45 13.20
N ALA A 181 21.70 -8.27 13.92
CA ALA A 181 21.68 -7.79 15.30
C ALA A 181 21.02 -6.42 15.41
N LEU A 182 21.37 -5.47 14.51
CA LEU A 182 20.78 -4.14 14.49
C LEU A 182 19.26 -4.18 14.24
N GLN A 183 18.81 -4.94 13.24
CA GLN A 183 17.39 -5.09 12.92
C GLN A 183 16.58 -5.70 14.05
N ALA A 184 17.15 -6.72 14.71
CA ALA A 184 16.55 -7.34 15.88
C ALA A 184 16.41 -6.32 17.03
N LEU A 185 17.45 -5.54 17.35
CA LEU A 185 17.36 -4.51 18.40
C LEU A 185 16.33 -3.42 18.10
N ILE A 186 16.21 -2.98 16.83
CA ILE A 186 15.17 -2.06 16.38
C ILE A 186 13.78 -2.65 16.67
N TRP A 187 13.60 -3.93 16.37
CA TRP A 187 12.33 -4.61 16.55
C TRP A 187 11.98 -4.82 18.03
N LEU A 188 12.98 -5.12 18.87
CA LEU A 188 12.81 -5.28 20.31
C LEU A 188 12.55 -3.95 21.04
N HIS A 189 12.55 -2.81 20.32
CA HIS A 189 12.40 -1.46 20.88
C HIS A 189 13.40 -1.17 22.01
N VAL A 190 14.61 -1.73 21.91
CA VAL A 190 15.73 -1.37 22.79
C VAL A 190 16.00 0.13 22.60
N ASP A 191 16.35 0.82 23.69
CA ASP A 191 16.60 2.25 23.65
C ASP A 191 17.57 2.61 22.52
N THR A 192 17.11 3.44 21.59
CA THR A 192 17.90 3.93 20.44
C THR A 192 19.16 4.68 20.86
N GLN A 193 19.21 5.16 22.11
CA GLN A 193 20.38 5.82 22.71
C GLN A 193 21.26 4.86 23.53
N SER A 194 20.94 3.57 23.57
CA SER A 194 21.79 2.58 24.24
C SER A 194 23.18 2.50 23.58
N SER A 195 24.20 2.29 24.39
CA SER A 195 25.59 2.16 23.93
C SER A 195 25.76 1.03 22.92
N LEU A 196 25.04 -0.08 23.08
CA LEU A 196 24.97 -1.17 22.11
C LEU A 196 24.50 -0.69 20.72
N VAL A 197 23.35 -0.03 20.62
CA VAL A 197 22.81 0.43 19.32
C VAL A 197 23.75 1.46 18.69
N LEU A 198 24.29 2.39 19.49
CA LEU A 198 25.23 3.41 19.01
C LEU A 198 26.53 2.79 18.48
N ASN A 199 27.08 1.78 19.17
CA ASN A 199 28.30 1.09 18.74
C ASN A 199 28.09 0.30 17.44
N LEU A 200 26.96 -0.42 17.31
CA LEU A 200 26.63 -1.15 16.09
C LEU A 200 26.42 -0.18 14.91
N VAL A 201 25.71 0.93 15.12
CA VAL A 201 25.52 1.96 14.09
C VAL A 201 26.85 2.58 13.68
N ALA A 202 27.74 2.89 14.64
CA ALA A 202 29.06 3.44 14.35
C ALA A 202 29.90 2.47 13.51
N GLU A 203 29.85 1.17 13.81
CA GLU A 203 30.53 0.15 13.02
C GLU A 203 29.93 0.02 11.61
N CYS A 204 28.59 0.03 11.46
CA CYS A 204 27.94 0.07 10.14
C CYS A 204 28.39 1.29 9.33
N GLN A 205 28.45 2.47 9.94
CA GLN A 205 28.93 3.69 9.30
C GLN A 205 30.40 3.61 8.89
N ASN A 206 31.25 2.97 9.71
CA ASN A 206 32.66 2.75 9.37
C ASN A 206 32.82 1.82 8.16
N ARG A 207 32.07 0.71 8.12
CA ARG A 207 32.08 -0.23 6.98
C ARG A 207 31.53 0.40 5.70
N LEU A 208 30.48 1.21 5.83
CA LEU A 208 29.92 1.99 4.73
C LEU A 208 30.97 2.94 4.13
N LYS A 209 31.69 3.69 4.97
CA LYS A 209 32.75 4.62 4.52
C LYS A 209 33.91 3.91 3.82
N ARG A 210 34.21 2.67 4.22
CA ARG A 210 35.24 1.83 3.60
C ARG A 210 34.77 1.14 2.31
N GLY A 211 33.48 1.19 1.98
CA GLY A 211 32.90 0.48 0.83
C GLY A 211 32.87 -1.03 1.00
N GLY A 212 32.83 -1.53 2.24
CA GLY A 212 32.85 -2.97 2.55
C GLY A 212 31.48 -3.64 2.63
N LEU A 213 30.41 -2.94 2.25
CA LEU A 213 29.03 -3.43 2.31
C LEU A 213 28.53 -3.78 0.91
N GLU A 214 27.86 -4.91 0.77
CA GLU A 214 27.22 -5.31 -0.48
C GLU A 214 25.90 -4.57 -0.71
N VAL A 215 25.33 -4.70 -1.91
CA VAL A 215 24.06 -4.04 -2.27
C VAL A 215 22.93 -4.41 -1.29
N HIS A 216 22.82 -5.69 -0.95
CA HIS A 216 21.81 -6.15 0.00
C HIS A 216 22.03 -5.55 1.39
N ASP A 217 23.28 -5.53 1.86
CA ASP A 217 23.66 -4.94 3.15
C ASP A 217 23.31 -3.44 3.20
N LEU A 218 23.54 -2.71 2.11
CA LEU A 218 23.21 -1.29 1.98
C LEU A 218 21.70 -1.03 2.07
N CYS A 219 20.89 -1.86 1.39
CA CYS A 219 19.43 -1.78 1.47
C CYS A 219 18.94 -2.03 2.90
N VAL A 220 19.43 -3.10 3.52
CA VAL A 220 19.09 -3.46 4.91
C VAL A 220 19.50 -2.36 5.89
N LEU A 221 20.70 -1.81 5.74
CA LEU A 221 21.21 -0.72 6.58
C LEU A 221 20.37 0.55 6.40
N GLY A 222 20.05 0.92 5.16
CA GLY A 222 19.25 2.11 4.86
C GLY A 222 17.87 2.06 5.52
N GLU A 223 17.16 0.94 5.40
CA GLU A 223 15.87 0.76 6.08
C GLU A 223 15.98 0.78 7.61
N SER A 224 17.05 0.20 8.14
CA SER A 224 17.31 0.17 9.59
C SER A 224 17.57 1.56 10.15
N LEU A 225 18.36 2.38 9.46
CA LEU A 225 18.65 3.76 9.85
C LEU A 225 17.42 4.67 9.78
N ILE A 226 16.56 4.50 8.77
CA ILE A 226 15.29 5.24 8.68
C ILE A 226 14.42 4.99 9.92
N ARG A 227 14.38 3.75 10.42
CA ARG A 227 13.61 3.40 11.63
C ARG A 227 14.23 3.94 12.91
N LEU A 228 15.56 3.96 13.00
CA LEU A 228 16.29 4.40 14.20
C LEU A 228 16.38 5.92 14.35
N GLN A 229 16.74 6.59 13.26
CA GLN A 229 17.13 8.01 13.27
C GLN A 229 16.15 8.90 12.51
N GLY A 230 15.16 8.29 11.85
CA GLY A 230 14.15 9.00 11.08
C GLY A 230 14.58 9.35 9.64
N PRO A 231 13.65 9.91 8.85
CA PRO A 231 13.93 10.42 7.52
C PRO A 231 14.86 11.64 7.61
N GLY A 232 15.99 11.63 6.91
CA GLY A 232 16.97 12.73 6.94
C GLY A 232 18.31 12.41 7.63
N CYS A 233 18.53 11.17 8.05
CA CYS A 233 19.85 10.71 8.49
C CYS A 233 20.92 11.00 7.42
N VAL A 234 22.00 11.69 7.82
CA VAL A 234 23.11 12.08 6.91
C VAL A 234 23.77 10.86 6.26
N THR A 235 23.77 9.72 6.95
CA THR A 235 24.32 8.46 6.42
C THR A 235 23.52 7.92 5.22
N LEU A 236 22.23 8.24 5.12
CA LEU A 236 21.39 7.77 4.01
C LEU A 236 21.84 8.33 2.66
N GLU A 237 22.37 9.56 2.60
CA GLU A 237 22.86 10.13 1.35
C GLU A 237 24.02 9.32 0.78
N LEU A 238 24.95 8.88 1.65
CA LEU A 238 26.06 8.03 1.24
C LEU A 238 25.60 6.64 0.79
N ILE A 239 24.59 6.08 1.46
CA ILE A 239 23.96 4.80 1.07
C ILE A 239 23.32 4.93 -0.32
N ILE A 240 22.51 5.96 -0.54
CA ILE A 240 21.85 6.22 -1.83
C ILE A 240 22.91 6.43 -2.92
N TYR A 241 23.99 7.15 -2.64
CA TYR A 241 25.09 7.35 -3.59
C TYR A 241 25.78 6.04 -3.99
N GLN A 242 26.07 5.15 -3.03
CA GLN A 242 26.66 3.84 -3.34
C GLN A 242 25.69 2.94 -4.12
N LEU A 243 24.40 2.94 -3.75
CA LEU A 243 23.37 2.19 -4.46
C LEU A 243 23.14 2.70 -5.89
N GLN A 244 23.29 4.00 -6.13
CA GLN A 244 23.26 4.60 -7.47
C GLN A 244 24.42 4.15 -8.36
N GLY A 245 25.60 3.92 -7.78
CA GLY A 245 26.76 3.43 -8.51
C GLY A 245 26.72 1.93 -8.82
N ALA A 246 25.84 1.17 -8.17
CA ALA A 246 25.71 -0.27 -8.37
C ALA A 246 24.89 -0.61 -9.62
N LYS A 247 25.24 -1.74 -10.25
CA LYS A 247 24.50 -2.29 -11.39
C LYS A 247 23.19 -2.93 -10.91
N LEU A 248 22.06 -2.52 -11.50
CA LEU A 248 20.73 -2.99 -11.08
C LEU A 248 20.53 -4.50 -11.25
N GLU A 249 21.29 -5.16 -12.13
CA GLU A 249 21.24 -6.61 -12.32
C GLU A 249 21.71 -7.41 -11.10
N VAL A 250 22.43 -6.79 -10.16
CA VAL A 250 22.89 -7.42 -8.91
C VAL A 250 21.78 -7.43 -7.85
N PHE A 251 20.76 -6.59 -7.99
CA PHE A 251 19.72 -6.40 -6.99
C PHE A 251 18.69 -7.53 -7.05
N THR A 252 18.34 -8.06 -5.89
CA THR A 252 17.16 -8.93 -5.77
C THR A 252 15.88 -8.09 -5.90
N PRO A 253 14.73 -8.70 -6.25
CA PRO A 253 13.45 -7.99 -6.24
C PRO A 253 13.15 -7.31 -4.89
N GLU A 254 13.53 -7.95 -3.79
CA GLU A 254 13.40 -7.42 -2.43
C GLU A 254 14.27 -6.17 -2.21
N ASP A 255 15.49 -6.15 -2.75
CA ASP A 255 16.38 -4.99 -2.70
C ASP A 255 15.81 -3.81 -3.49
N ILE A 256 15.20 -4.07 -4.66
CA ILE A 256 14.52 -3.02 -5.44
C ILE A 256 13.34 -2.43 -4.64
N VAL A 257 12.56 -3.27 -3.95
CA VAL A 257 11.46 -2.79 -3.09
C VAL A 257 12.01 -2.01 -1.89
N ALA A 258 13.13 -2.43 -1.31
CA ALA A 258 13.83 -1.67 -0.27
C ALA A 258 14.32 -0.31 -0.78
N LEU A 259 14.86 -0.23 -2.00
CA LEU A 259 15.24 1.03 -2.63
C LEU A 259 14.07 2.03 -2.72
N TYR A 260 12.89 1.58 -3.17
CA TYR A 260 11.72 2.45 -3.19
C TYR A 260 11.34 2.96 -1.79
N ARG A 261 11.43 2.10 -0.76
CA ARG A 261 11.14 2.48 0.64
C ARG A 261 12.17 3.48 1.18
N ILE A 262 13.44 3.29 0.86
CA ILE A 262 14.52 4.22 1.25
C ILE A 262 14.31 5.59 0.61
N LEU A 263 14.06 5.62 -0.70
CA LEU A 263 13.80 6.86 -1.43
C LEU A 263 12.53 7.53 -0.94
N GLN A 264 11.47 6.76 -0.66
CA GLN A 264 10.20 7.25 -0.09
C GLN A 264 10.42 7.97 1.25
N ALA A 265 11.30 7.47 2.11
CA ALA A 265 11.64 8.15 3.35
C ALA A 265 12.38 9.47 3.12
N CYS A 266 13.02 9.65 1.96
CA CYS A 266 13.75 10.85 1.58
C CYS A 266 12.97 11.72 0.58
N ALA A 267 11.63 11.74 0.66
CA ALA A 267 10.75 12.39 -0.32
C ALA A 267 11.03 13.90 -0.53
N GLU A 268 11.59 14.59 0.47
CA GLU A 268 11.97 16.01 0.36
C GLU A 268 13.07 16.27 -0.68
N LYS A 269 13.86 15.25 -1.03
CA LYS A 269 15.00 15.33 -1.97
C LYS A 269 14.75 14.57 -3.27
N VAL A 270 13.49 14.31 -3.63
CA VAL A 270 13.11 13.56 -4.86
C VAL A 270 13.80 14.11 -6.11
N ASP A 271 13.87 15.43 -6.26
CA ASP A 271 14.48 16.08 -7.42
C ASP A 271 15.96 15.70 -7.60
N GLN A 272 16.69 15.48 -6.50
CA GLN A 272 18.11 15.10 -6.52
C GLN A 272 18.32 13.65 -6.96
N HIS A 273 17.27 12.82 -6.87
CA HIS A 273 17.33 11.39 -7.17
C HIS A 273 16.48 11.01 -8.39
N GLN A 274 15.96 12.00 -9.14
CA GLN A 274 15.01 11.74 -10.22
C GLN A 274 15.58 10.89 -11.36
N THR A 275 16.86 11.08 -11.72
CA THR A 275 17.53 10.25 -12.73
C THR A 275 17.61 8.80 -12.26
N PHE A 276 17.96 8.57 -11.00
CA PHE A 276 18.01 7.22 -10.42
C PHE A 276 16.62 6.59 -10.34
N LEU A 277 15.61 7.34 -9.91
CA LEU A 277 14.22 6.89 -9.91
C LEU A 277 13.76 6.46 -11.30
N ASN A 278 14.08 7.23 -12.35
CA ASN A 278 13.74 6.84 -13.73
C ASN A 278 14.41 5.52 -14.13
N THR A 279 15.68 5.32 -13.77
CA THR A 279 16.41 4.08 -14.03
C THR A 279 15.78 2.90 -13.30
N ILE A 280 15.49 3.04 -12.00
CA ILE A 280 14.84 2.00 -11.21
C ILE A 280 13.42 1.73 -11.73
N ASN A 281 12.64 2.75 -12.07
CA ASN A 281 11.28 2.61 -12.62
C ASN A 281 11.29 1.75 -13.89
N ASN A 282 12.25 1.99 -14.80
CA ASN A 282 12.40 1.22 -16.02
C ASN A 282 12.85 -0.22 -15.75
N PHE A 283 13.84 -0.41 -14.88
CA PHE A 283 14.31 -1.74 -14.50
C PHE A 283 13.22 -2.54 -13.77
N SER A 284 12.43 -1.88 -12.93
CA SER A 284 11.36 -2.50 -12.15
C SER A 284 10.34 -3.23 -13.01
N LEU A 285 10.19 -2.84 -14.28
CA LEU A 285 9.36 -3.56 -15.23
C LEU A 285 9.77 -5.03 -15.36
N SER A 286 11.05 -5.37 -15.33
CA SER A 286 11.52 -6.77 -15.49
C SER A 286 11.18 -7.65 -14.29
N ILE A 287 11.09 -7.07 -13.08
CA ILE A 287 10.91 -7.84 -11.84
C ILE A 287 9.47 -7.98 -11.38
N VAL A 288 8.51 -7.20 -11.93
CA VAL A 288 7.11 -7.18 -11.45
C VAL A 288 6.50 -8.58 -11.29
N SER A 289 6.86 -9.52 -12.15
CA SER A 289 6.34 -10.90 -12.12
C SER A 289 6.72 -11.70 -10.89
N TYR A 290 7.75 -11.30 -10.16
CA TYR A 290 8.27 -12.00 -8.99
C TYR A 290 7.81 -11.37 -7.67
N LEU A 291 7.07 -10.26 -7.73
CA LEU A 291 6.68 -9.49 -6.56
C LEU A 291 5.52 -10.13 -5.80
N SER A 292 5.62 -10.12 -4.47
CA SER A 292 4.53 -10.47 -3.57
C SER A 292 3.45 -9.36 -3.53
N PRO A 293 2.22 -9.65 -3.04
CA PRO A 293 1.20 -8.62 -2.82
C PRO A 293 1.75 -7.46 -1.98
N LYS A 294 2.43 -7.76 -0.87
CA LYS A 294 3.06 -6.77 0.00
C LYS A 294 4.03 -5.87 -0.75
N SER A 295 4.90 -6.45 -1.56
CA SER A 295 5.90 -5.72 -2.36
C SER A 295 5.24 -4.80 -3.38
N ILE A 296 4.19 -5.26 -4.07
CA ILE A 296 3.42 -4.45 -5.04
C ILE A 296 2.76 -3.26 -4.33
N SER A 297 2.12 -3.50 -3.18
CA SER A 297 1.49 -2.45 -2.38
C SER A 297 2.51 -1.42 -1.91
N GLN A 298 3.67 -1.86 -1.42
CA GLN A 298 4.77 -0.98 -1.01
C GLN A 298 5.32 -0.15 -2.16
N MET A 299 5.57 -0.74 -3.33
CA MET A 299 6.05 -0.03 -4.51
C MET A 299 5.05 1.03 -4.99
N LEU A 300 3.76 0.68 -5.09
CA LEU A 300 2.72 1.64 -5.47
C LEU A 300 2.63 2.80 -4.47
N THR A 301 2.71 2.51 -3.18
CA THR A 301 2.71 3.53 -2.12
C THR A 301 3.92 4.46 -2.25
N ALA A 302 5.11 3.91 -2.48
CA ALA A 302 6.32 4.69 -2.67
C ALA A 302 6.21 5.60 -3.90
N LEU A 303 5.70 5.09 -5.02
CA LEU A 303 5.50 5.89 -6.23
C LEU A 303 4.55 7.08 -6.00
N VAL A 304 3.50 6.91 -5.18
CA VAL A 304 2.58 8.01 -4.81
C VAL A 304 3.31 9.07 -4.00
N VAL A 305 4.02 8.66 -2.94
CA VAL A 305 4.73 9.60 -2.05
C VAL A 305 5.85 10.34 -2.78
N LEU A 306 6.52 9.67 -3.72
CA LEU A 306 7.58 10.23 -4.55
C LEU A 306 7.06 11.05 -5.75
N ASP A 307 5.74 11.22 -5.88
CA ASP A 307 5.06 11.90 -6.98
C ASP A 307 5.54 11.47 -8.38
N GLN A 308 5.72 10.17 -8.60
CA GLN A 308 6.28 9.64 -9.85
C GLN A 308 5.20 9.47 -10.95
N ALA A 309 4.51 10.56 -11.29
CA ALA A 309 3.43 10.56 -12.30
C ALA A 309 3.89 10.09 -13.69
N GLN A 310 5.19 10.22 -14.01
CA GLN A 310 5.82 9.76 -15.24
C GLN A 310 6.02 8.24 -15.30
N ALA A 311 5.96 7.53 -14.18
CA ALA A 311 6.17 6.08 -14.11
C ALA A 311 4.94 5.25 -14.57
N LEU A 312 4.12 5.81 -15.46
CA LEU A 312 2.89 5.16 -15.97
C LEU A 312 3.11 3.74 -16.50
N PRO A 313 4.18 3.42 -17.27
CA PRO A 313 4.42 2.06 -17.73
C PRO A 313 4.53 1.06 -16.58
N LEU A 314 5.20 1.46 -15.48
CA LEU A 314 5.35 0.64 -14.30
C LEU A 314 4.03 0.50 -13.55
N VAL A 315 3.30 1.60 -13.33
CA VAL A 315 1.97 1.57 -12.69
C VAL A 315 1.01 0.66 -13.45
N ILE A 316 0.98 0.73 -14.78
CA ILE A 316 0.16 -0.14 -15.63
C ILE A 316 0.59 -1.61 -15.49
N LYS A 317 1.90 -1.89 -15.45
CA LYS A 317 2.39 -3.27 -15.29
C LYS A 317 2.06 -3.82 -13.91
N LEU A 318 2.29 -3.06 -12.85
CA LEU A 318 1.87 -3.41 -11.48
C LEU A 318 0.36 -3.65 -11.43
N GLY A 319 -0.44 -2.78 -12.05
CA GLY A 319 -1.89 -2.90 -12.13
C GLY A 319 -2.38 -4.23 -12.70
N LYS A 320 -1.74 -4.73 -13.77
CA LYS A 320 -2.05 -6.05 -14.34
C LYS A 320 -1.81 -7.20 -13.37
N TYR A 321 -0.79 -7.09 -12.50
CA TYR A 321 -0.48 -8.12 -11.51
C TYR A 321 -1.35 -8.01 -10.26
N VAL A 322 -1.72 -6.79 -9.85
CA VAL A 322 -2.68 -6.53 -8.76
C VAL A 322 -3.97 -7.33 -8.97
N VAL A 323 -4.49 -7.41 -10.20
CA VAL A 323 -5.71 -8.18 -10.52
C VAL A 323 -5.65 -9.63 -10.03
N ARG A 324 -4.47 -10.26 -10.10
CA ARG A 324 -4.26 -11.65 -9.66
C ARG A 324 -4.13 -11.77 -8.15
N HIS A 325 -3.69 -10.71 -7.49
CA HIS A 325 -3.42 -10.69 -6.05
C HIS A 325 -4.57 -10.15 -5.20
N ILE A 326 -5.67 -9.64 -5.78
CA ILE A 326 -6.85 -9.15 -5.01
C ILE A 326 -7.25 -10.07 -3.85
N PRO A 327 -7.42 -11.39 -4.03
CA PRO A 327 -7.82 -12.29 -2.95
C PRO A 327 -6.76 -12.49 -1.85
N HIS A 328 -5.51 -12.12 -2.11
CA HIS A 328 -4.35 -12.38 -1.26
C HIS A 328 -3.83 -11.12 -0.53
N PHE A 329 -4.38 -9.95 -0.85
CA PHE A 329 -4.04 -8.73 -0.14
C PHE A 329 -4.67 -8.72 1.25
N THR A 330 -3.93 -8.20 2.22
CA THR A 330 -4.53 -7.71 3.47
C THR A 330 -5.37 -6.46 3.19
N ASN A 331 -6.29 -6.12 4.10
CA ASN A 331 -7.12 -4.91 3.99
C ASN A 331 -6.27 -3.63 3.81
N GLU A 332 -5.20 -3.51 4.62
CA GLU A 332 -4.24 -2.41 4.55
C GLU A 332 -3.55 -2.30 3.19
N GLU A 333 -3.12 -3.43 2.62
CA GLU A 333 -2.44 -3.44 1.34
C GLU A 333 -3.40 -3.11 0.20
N LEU A 334 -4.62 -3.67 0.20
CA LEU A 334 -5.61 -3.39 -0.81
C LEU A 334 -6.02 -1.90 -0.79
N ARG A 335 -6.20 -1.32 0.42
CA ARG A 335 -6.49 0.11 0.57
C ARG A 335 -5.42 0.98 -0.09
N LYS A 336 -4.13 0.72 0.21
CA LYS A 336 -2.99 1.45 -0.38
C LYS A 336 -2.92 1.30 -1.91
N VAL A 337 -3.21 0.12 -2.43
CA VAL A 337 -3.26 -0.14 -3.88
C VAL A 337 -4.35 0.70 -4.54
N ILE A 338 -5.55 0.75 -3.96
CA ILE A 338 -6.66 1.55 -4.49
C ILE A 338 -6.33 3.05 -4.40
N GLU A 339 -5.74 3.51 -3.29
CA GLU A 339 -5.25 4.88 -3.14
C GLU A 339 -4.27 5.26 -4.25
N ALA A 340 -3.32 4.37 -4.57
CA ALA A 340 -2.40 4.59 -5.67
C ALA A 340 -3.09 4.66 -7.04
N PHE A 341 -4.10 3.83 -7.30
CA PHE A 341 -4.84 3.89 -8.56
C PHE A 341 -5.72 5.13 -8.67
N ILE A 342 -6.29 5.61 -7.55
CA ILE A 342 -6.93 6.92 -7.48
C ILE A 342 -5.92 8.00 -7.87
N TYR A 343 -4.73 7.99 -7.26
CA TYR A 343 -3.68 8.98 -7.44
C TYR A 343 -3.17 9.06 -8.88
N PHE A 344 -2.66 7.96 -9.43
CA PHE A 344 -2.17 7.88 -10.82
C PHE A 344 -3.28 7.92 -11.86
N GLY A 345 -4.51 7.90 -11.37
CA GLY A 345 -5.69 7.84 -12.17
C GLY A 345 -5.84 6.58 -13.02
N HIS A 346 -5.18 5.49 -12.62
CA HIS A 346 -5.25 4.19 -13.27
C HIS A 346 -6.68 3.65 -13.26
N ASN A 347 -7.15 3.16 -14.40
CA ASN A 347 -8.45 2.51 -14.55
C ASN A 347 -8.32 1.28 -15.43
N ASP A 348 -8.63 0.12 -14.89
CA ASP A 348 -8.59 -1.15 -15.59
C ASP A 348 -9.86 -1.97 -15.37
N ARG A 349 -10.44 -2.47 -16.46
CA ARG A 349 -11.68 -3.26 -16.42
C ARG A 349 -11.49 -4.59 -15.71
N PHE A 350 -10.30 -5.21 -15.81
CA PHE A 350 -10.04 -6.47 -15.13
C PHE A 350 -9.90 -6.27 -13.62
N PHE A 351 -9.28 -5.16 -13.21
CA PHE A 351 -9.26 -4.73 -11.81
C PHE A 351 -10.66 -4.53 -11.24
N ILE A 352 -11.54 -3.81 -11.94
CA ILE A 352 -12.95 -3.62 -11.51
C ILE A 352 -13.66 -4.96 -11.34
N LYS A 353 -13.54 -5.88 -12.33
CA LYS A 353 -14.14 -7.21 -12.22
C LYS A 353 -13.59 -8.04 -11.08
N ALA A 354 -12.32 -7.89 -10.74
CA ALA A 354 -11.72 -8.59 -9.61
C ALA A 354 -12.19 -7.98 -8.28
N LEU A 355 -12.38 -6.65 -8.20
CA LEU A 355 -13.03 -6.01 -7.05
C LEU A 355 -14.49 -6.45 -6.89
N GLU A 356 -15.26 -6.55 -7.97
CA GLU A 356 -16.65 -7.05 -7.94
C GLU A 356 -16.73 -8.43 -7.27
N ARG A 357 -15.83 -9.35 -7.67
CA ARG A 357 -15.75 -10.69 -7.08
C ARG A 357 -15.32 -10.66 -5.61
N HIS A 358 -14.36 -9.80 -5.27
CA HIS A 358 -13.87 -9.69 -3.90
C HIS A 358 -14.94 -9.13 -2.96
N VAL A 359 -15.62 -8.04 -3.35
CA VAL A 359 -16.72 -7.45 -2.58
C VAL A 359 -17.88 -8.44 -2.43
N ALA A 360 -18.22 -9.19 -3.49
CA ALA A 360 -19.26 -10.22 -3.41
C ALA A 360 -18.87 -11.38 -2.45
N ALA A 361 -17.61 -11.80 -2.45
CA ALA A 361 -17.12 -12.90 -1.60
C ALA A 361 -17.05 -12.52 -0.10
N PHE A 362 -16.74 -11.25 0.20
CA PHE A 362 -16.59 -10.73 1.55
C PHE A 362 -17.70 -9.74 1.93
N CYS A 363 -18.87 -9.85 1.29
CA CYS A 363 -20.01 -9.02 1.63
C CYS A 363 -20.32 -9.14 3.13
N LEU A 364 -20.55 -8.02 3.82
CA LEU A 364 -20.73 -7.94 5.28
C LEU A 364 -19.49 -8.26 6.15
N THR A 365 -18.35 -8.67 5.60
CA THR A 365 -17.12 -8.92 6.39
C THR A 365 -15.95 -8.04 5.97
N LEU A 366 -16.09 -7.33 4.85
CA LEU A 366 -15.06 -6.41 4.36
C LEU A 366 -14.87 -5.24 5.32
N ASP A 367 -13.60 -4.87 5.52
CA ASP A 367 -13.22 -3.76 6.37
C ASP A 367 -13.78 -2.43 5.85
N ALA A 368 -14.28 -1.59 6.77
CA ALA A 368 -14.97 -0.35 6.43
C ALA A 368 -14.09 0.64 5.66
N ASP A 369 -12.78 0.67 5.93
CA ASP A 369 -11.86 1.57 5.22
C ASP A 369 -11.61 1.08 3.79
N VAL A 370 -11.52 -0.23 3.59
CA VAL A 370 -11.40 -0.82 2.25
C VAL A 370 -12.66 -0.55 1.43
N VAL A 371 -13.85 -0.79 1.98
CA VAL A 371 -15.12 -0.53 1.28
C VAL A 371 -15.24 0.95 0.91
N SER A 372 -14.92 1.84 1.85
CA SER A 372 -14.97 3.29 1.62
C SER A 372 -14.00 3.71 0.51
N LYS A 373 -12.80 3.12 0.48
CA LYS A 373 -11.81 3.38 -0.57
C LYS A 373 -12.24 2.85 -1.94
N ILE A 374 -12.87 1.68 -2.02
CA ILE A 374 -13.46 1.16 -3.26
C ILE A 374 -14.54 2.11 -3.79
N MET A 375 -15.43 2.58 -2.91
CA MET A 375 -16.48 3.53 -3.25
C MET A 375 -15.93 4.88 -3.70
N GLU A 376 -14.88 5.38 -3.05
CA GLU A 376 -14.14 6.57 -3.47
C GLU A 376 -13.53 6.38 -4.86
N TYR A 377 -12.91 5.22 -5.13
CA TYR A 377 -12.36 4.90 -6.44
C TYR A 377 -13.44 4.91 -7.52
N CYS A 378 -14.57 4.26 -7.30
CA CYS A 378 -15.72 4.30 -8.21
C CYS A 378 -16.19 5.74 -8.47
N SER A 379 -16.33 6.54 -7.41
CA SER A 379 -16.75 7.94 -7.48
C SER A 379 -15.76 8.83 -8.24
N ARG A 380 -14.46 8.72 -7.97
CA ARG A 380 -13.43 9.55 -8.63
C ARG A 380 -13.21 9.15 -10.09
N LYS A 381 -13.38 7.87 -10.42
CA LYS A 381 -13.20 7.34 -11.78
C LYS A 381 -14.48 7.26 -12.60
N LEU A 382 -15.62 7.67 -12.03
CA LEU A 382 -16.94 7.59 -12.65
C LEU A 382 -17.27 6.16 -13.10
N ILE A 383 -16.91 5.17 -12.28
CA ILE A 383 -17.15 3.75 -12.53
C ILE A 383 -18.50 3.37 -11.93
N LEU A 384 -19.47 3.05 -12.79
CA LEU A 384 -20.73 2.47 -12.39
C LEU A 384 -20.64 0.94 -12.42
N SER A 385 -20.36 0.33 -11.27
CA SER A 385 -20.37 -1.13 -11.09
C SER A 385 -21.53 -1.53 -10.19
N GLU A 386 -22.65 -1.91 -10.79
CA GLU A 386 -23.85 -2.32 -10.05
C GLU A 386 -23.57 -3.39 -8.99
N PRO A 387 -22.75 -4.43 -9.24
CA PRO A 387 -22.44 -5.43 -8.21
C PRO A 387 -21.76 -4.82 -6.97
N ILE A 388 -20.82 -3.90 -7.16
CA ILE A 388 -20.14 -3.21 -6.05
C ILE A 388 -21.14 -2.32 -5.31
N LEU A 389 -21.86 -1.45 -6.03
CA LEU A 389 -22.78 -0.50 -5.41
C LEU A 389 -23.90 -1.21 -4.64
N ASN A 390 -24.42 -2.33 -5.15
CA ASN A 390 -25.47 -3.11 -4.49
C ASN A 390 -24.96 -3.79 -3.21
N ALA A 391 -23.80 -4.43 -3.26
CA ALA A 391 -23.21 -5.07 -2.09
C ALA A 391 -22.87 -4.04 -0.99
N VAL A 392 -22.41 -2.85 -1.38
CA VAL A 392 -22.16 -1.76 -0.42
C VAL A 392 -23.46 -1.25 0.20
N ALA A 393 -24.52 -1.11 -0.59
CA ALA A 393 -25.83 -0.71 -0.05
C ALA A 393 -26.35 -1.72 0.98
N GLU A 394 -26.22 -3.02 0.71
CA GLU A 394 -26.57 -4.09 1.67
C GLU A 394 -25.71 -4.06 2.94
N THR A 395 -24.40 -3.85 2.77
CA THR A 395 -23.44 -3.72 3.88
C THR A 395 -23.78 -2.52 4.78
N PHE A 396 -24.10 -1.37 4.18
CA PHE A 396 -24.48 -0.16 4.93
C PHE A 396 -25.73 -0.37 5.78
N VAL A 397 -26.77 -1.01 5.20
CA VAL A 397 -28.02 -1.30 5.92
C VAL A 397 -27.76 -2.15 7.16
N SER A 398 -26.81 -3.09 7.04
CA SER A 398 -26.50 -4.08 8.08
C SER A 398 -25.52 -3.58 9.14
N GLN A 399 -24.63 -2.63 8.81
CA GLN A 399 -23.45 -2.31 9.65
C GLN A 399 -23.20 -0.82 9.91
N SER A 400 -24.12 0.06 9.55
CA SER A 400 -23.90 1.52 9.65
C SER A 400 -23.69 2.04 11.06
N GLU A 401 -24.09 1.31 12.11
CA GLU A 401 -23.81 1.69 13.51
C GLU A 401 -22.32 1.72 13.84
N LYS A 402 -21.49 0.99 13.10
CA LYS A 402 -20.03 0.91 13.33
C LYS A 402 -19.25 1.95 12.52
N LEU A 403 -19.91 2.69 11.64
CA LEU A 403 -19.26 3.59 10.69
C LEU A 403 -19.13 5.00 11.26
N SER A 404 -18.00 5.63 10.97
CA SER A 404 -17.79 7.05 11.23
C SER A 404 -18.60 7.93 10.25
N PRO A 405 -18.92 9.19 10.61
CA PRO A 405 -19.59 10.14 9.72
C PRO A 405 -18.91 10.33 8.36
N SER A 406 -17.57 10.30 8.31
CA SER A 406 -16.80 10.38 7.06
C SER A 406 -17.01 9.16 6.19
N GLN A 407 -16.88 7.95 6.75
CA GLN A 407 -17.12 6.70 6.03
C GLN A 407 -18.55 6.64 5.49
N ILE A 408 -19.56 7.04 6.30
CA ILE A 408 -20.96 7.10 5.84
C ILE A 408 -21.09 7.99 4.60
N SER A 409 -20.45 9.16 4.60
CA SER A 409 -20.46 10.05 3.43
C SER A 409 -19.76 9.43 2.23
N GLU A 410 -18.60 8.81 2.43
CA GLU A 410 -17.83 8.15 1.36
C GLU A 410 -18.58 6.98 0.72
N LEU A 411 -19.42 6.27 1.47
CA LEU A 411 -20.27 5.20 0.96
C LEU A 411 -21.51 5.72 0.24
N ILE A 412 -22.12 6.81 0.71
CA ILE A 412 -23.40 7.32 0.17
C ILE A 412 -23.19 8.29 -1.00
N GLU A 413 -22.21 9.19 -0.93
CA GLU A 413 -21.93 10.19 -1.98
C GLU A 413 -21.85 9.60 -3.40
N PRO A 414 -21.23 8.43 -3.63
CA PRO A 414 -21.10 7.86 -4.97
C PRO A 414 -22.44 7.49 -5.61
N PHE A 415 -23.49 7.15 -4.86
CA PHE A 415 -24.81 6.85 -5.43
C PHE A 415 -25.39 8.06 -6.16
N GLY A 416 -25.37 9.24 -5.55
CA GLY A 416 -25.80 10.48 -6.19
C GLY A 416 -24.90 10.90 -7.34
N LYS A 417 -23.57 10.81 -7.17
CA LYS A 417 -22.61 11.20 -8.21
C LYS A 417 -22.69 10.33 -9.46
N LEU A 418 -22.83 9.02 -9.27
CA LEU A 418 -22.98 8.04 -10.35
C LEU A 418 -24.42 7.91 -10.83
N ASN A 419 -25.37 8.61 -10.17
CA ASN A 419 -26.79 8.58 -10.47
C ASN A 419 -27.33 7.14 -10.50
N TYR A 420 -27.04 6.40 -9.42
CA TYR A 420 -27.42 5.01 -9.25
C TYR A 420 -28.32 4.83 -8.04
N LEU A 421 -29.42 4.12 -8.23
CA LEU A 421 -30.36 3.75 -7.19
C LEU A 421 -30.28 2.22 -7.00
N PRO A 422 -29.82 1.72 -5.84
CA PRO A 422 -29.69 0.28 -5.63
C PRO A 422 -31.07 -0.38 -5.43
N PRO A 423 -31.22 -1.69 -5.68
CA PRO A 423 -32.48 -2.42 -5.50
C PRO A 423 -33.06 -2.34 -4.08
N ASN A 424 -32.21 -2.20 -3.06
CA ASN A 424 -32.59 -2.06 -1.66
C ASN A 424 -32.69 -0.60 -1.19
N ALA A 425 -32.82 0.37 -2.10
CA ALA A 425 -32.87 1.79 -1.79
C ALA A 425 -33.85 2.18 -0.64
N PRO A 426 -35.08 1.63 -0.53
CA PRO A 426 -35.95 1.96 0.60
C PRO A 426 -35.36 1.61 1.97
N ALA A 427 -34.63 0.50 2.06
CA ALA A 427 -33.96 0.09 3.29
C ALA A 427 -32.71 0.96 3.55
N LEU A 428 -31.94 1.25 2.50
CA LEU A 428 -30.76 2.11 2.55
C LEU A 428 -31.11 3.50 3.11
N PHE A 429 -32.10 4.16 2.52
CA PHE A 429 -32.47 5.51 2.94
C PHE A 429 -33.13 5.53 4.32
N ARG A 430 -33.96 4.54 4.66
CA ARG A 430 -34.51 4.43 6.01
C ARG A 430 -33.40 4.33 7.06
N LYS A 431 -32.37 3.53 6.78
CA LYS A 431 -31.21 3.40 7.66
C LYS A 431 -30.42 4.71 7.74
N LEU A 432 -30.16 5.34 6.60
CA LEU A 432 -29.46 6.62 6.53
C LEU A 432 -30.18 7.73 7.30
N GLU A 433 -31.49 7.85 7.14
CA GLU A 433 -32.32 8.81 7.88
C GLU A 433 -32.25 8.57 9.39
N HIS A 434 -32.27 7.31 9.83
CA HIS A 434 -32.10 6.95 11.24
C HIS A 434 -30.73 7.38 11.78
N VAL A 435 -29.65 7.12 11.03
CA VAL A 435 -28.29 7.51 11.39
C VAL A 435 -28.16 9.04 11.45
N LEU A 436 -28.70 9.75 10.46
CA LEU A 436 -28.70 11.21 10.43
C LEU A 436 -29.55 11.81 11.55
N PHE A 437 -30.67 11.19 11.92
CA PHE A 437 -31.50 11.66 13.03
C PHE A 437 -30.76 11.55 14.38
N THR A 438 -30.05 10.43 14.58
CA THR A 438 -29.33 10.13 15.82
C THR A 438 -28.00 10.87 15.94
N HIS A 439 -27.27 11.05 14.84
CA HIS A 439 -25.89 11.55 14.84
C HIS A 439 -25.70 12.86 14.03
N PHE A 440 -26.77 13.60 13.70
CA PHE A 440 -26.72 14.81 12.85
C PHE A 440 -25.56 15.76 13.16
N ASN A 441 -25.36 16.06 14.45
CA ASN A 441 -24.39 17.07 14.91
C ASN A 441 -22.93 16.59 14.85
N TYR A 442 -22.70 15.28 14.70
CA TYR A 442 -21.37 14.69 14.58
C TYR A 442 -20.81 14.73 13.15
N PHE A 443 -21.65 15.00 12.15
CA PHE A 443 -21.16 15.19 10.80
C PHE A 443 -20.48 16.56 10.65
N PRO A 444 -19.29 16.63 10.04
CA PRO A 444 -18.74 17.89 9.58
C PRO A 444 -19.71 18.57 8.59
N PRO A 445 -19.97 19.89 8.69
CA PRO A 445 -21.01 20.56 7.88
C PRO A 445 -20.87 20.36 6.38
N LYS A 446 -19.64 20.49 5.84
CA LYS A 446 -19.36 20.29 4.41
C LYS A 446 -19.59 18.83 3.99
N THR A 447 -19.30 17.87 4.86
CA THR A 447 -19.56 16.44 4.62
C THR A 447 -21.06 16.14 4.64
N LEU A 448 -21.79 16.66 5.63
CA LEU A 448 -23.23 16.50 5.70
C LEU A 448 -23.93 17.09 4.47
N LEU A 449 -23.53 18.28 4.04
CA LEU A 449 -24.09 18.92 2.85
C LEU A 449 -23.88 18.07 1.60
N ARG A 450 -22.67 17.52 1.39
CA ARG A 450 -22.37 16.61 0.27
C ARG A 450 -23.23 15.35 0.29
N LEU A 451 -23.37 14.72 1.45
CA LEU A 451 -24.20 13.53 1.64
C LEU A 451 -25.66 13.82 1.28
N LEU A 452 -26.24 14.87 1.87
CA LEU A 452 -27.64 15.25 1.65
C LEU A 452 -27.90 15.67 0.20
N HIS A 453 -26.96 16.42 -0.39
CA HIS A 453 -26.98 16.78 -1.80
C HIS A 453 -26.96 15.52 -2.69
N SER A 454 -26.12 14.54 -2.37
CA SER A 454 -26.08 13.27 -3.09
C SER A 454 -27.42 12.54 -3.08
N CYS A 455 -28.14 12.52 -1.95
CA CYS A 455 -29.50 11.96 -1.88
C CYS A 455 -30.48 12.68 -2.83
N SER A 456 -30.43 14.01 -2.90
CA SER A 456 -31.23 14.79 -3.85
C SER A 456 -30.95 14.44 -5.31
N LEU A 457 -29.71 14.07 -5.66
CA LEU A 457 -29.35 13.70 -7.04
C LEU A 457 -29.98 12.38 -7.51
N ILE A 458 -30.37 11.51 -6.58
CA ILE A 458 -31.04 10.22 -6.83
C ILE A 458 -32.52 10.25 -6.45
N ALA A 459 -33.13 11.44 -6.54
CA ALA A 459 -34.56 11.68 -6.28
C ALA A 459 -35.03 11.28 -4.87
N HIS A 460 -34.14 11.36 -3.87
CA HIS A 460 -34.48 11.20 -2.44
C HIS A 460 -34.16 12.48 -1.66
N PRO A 461 -34.88 13.59 -1.89
CA PRO A 461 -34.61 14.87 -1.24
C PRO A 461 -34.79 14.79 0.29
N PRO A 462 -33.83 15.33 1.08
CA PRO A 462 -33.79 15.16 2.54
C PRO A 462 -34.68 16.17 3.29
N VAL A 463 -35.98 16.17 2.99
CA VAL A 463 -36.96 17.15 3.50
C VAL A 463 -36.96 17.30 5.03
N ASN A 464 -36.71 16.20 5.75
CA ASN A 464 -36.69 16.16 7.23
C ASN A 464 -35.54 16.97 7.84
N PHE A 465 -34.48 17.24 7.07
CA PHE A 465 -33.27 17.92 7.53
C PHE A 465 -33.17 19.35 7.01
N MET A 466 -34.05 19.77 6.09
CA MET A 466 -34.05 21.11 5.49
C MET A 466 -34.03 22.24 6.52
N GLY A 467 -34.92 22.20 7.51
CA GLY A 467 -34.98 23.24 8.54
C GLY A 467 -33.69 23.33 9.39
N LYS A 468 -32.96 22.22 9.55
CA LYS A 468 -31.67 22.20 10.25
C LYS A 468 -30.55 22.75 9.38
N ILE A 469 -30.49 22.36 8.11
CA ILE A 469 -29.46 22.78 7.15
C ILE A 469 -29.55 24.27 6.81
N PHE A 470 -30.76 24.81 6.65
CA PHE A 470 -30.95 26.23 6.37
C PHE A 470 -31.06 27.09 7.64
N SER A 471 -30.76 26.53 8.81
CA SER A 471 -30.70 27.32 10.04
C SER A 471 -29.50 28.27 10.02
N PRO A 472 -29.62 29.49 10.58
CA PRO A 472 -28.49 30.42 10.68
C PRO A 472 -27.27 29.78 11.37
N PHE A 473 -27.51 28.96 12.38
CA PHE A 473 -26.46 28.22 13.10
C PHE A 473 -25.70 27.25 12.19
N PHE A 474 -26.39 26.46 11.38
CA PHE A 474 -25.73 25.52 10.47
C PHE A 474 -24.96 26.26 9.37
N LEU A 475 -25.54 27.32 8.80
CA LEU A 475 -24.89 28.12 7.76
C LEU A 475 -23.61 28.81 8.28
N GLN A 476 -23.64 29.33 9.50
CA GLN A 476 -22.45 29.87 10.16
C GLN A 476 -21.37 28.78 10.38
N LYS A 477 -21.77 27.58 10.83
CA LYS A 477 -20.84 26.45 11.01
C LYS A 477 -20.27 25.95 9.67
N LEU A 478 -21.05 26.01 8.60
CA LEU A 478 -20.64 25.63 7.24
C LEU A 478 -19.63 26.62 6.65
N GLN A 479 -19.84 27.92 6.92
CA GLN A 479 -18.91 28.99 6.54
C GLN A 479 -17.57 28.88 7.29
N GLY A 480 -17.60 28.50 8.57
CA GLY A 480 -16.40 28.36 9.38
C GLY A 480 -15.69 29.70 9.57
N GLU A 481 -14.39 29.75 9.31
CA GLU A 481 -13.56 30.97 9.42
C GLU A 481 -13.57 31.82 8.13
N GLU A 482 -14.19 31.35 7.05
CA GLU A 482 -14.22 32.06 5.77
C GLU A 482 -15.16 33.28 5.85
N SER A 483 -14.90 34.33 5.06
CA SER A 483 -15.74 35.54 5.07
C SER A 483 -17.12 35.33 4.42
N HIS A 484 -17.22 34.34 3.54
CA HIS A 484 -18.45 33.94 2.84
C HIS A 484 -18.45 32.42 2.63
N LEU A 485 -19.63 31.85 2.33
CA LEU A 485 -19.74 30.45 1.93
C LEU A 485 -19.02 30.20 0.60
N ASP A 486 -18.24 29.12 0.54
CA ASP A 486 -17.56 28.72 -0.68
C ASP A 486 -18.57 28.41 -1.81
N ARG A 487 -18.12 28.60 -3.06
CA ARG A 487 -18.96 28.47 -4.26
C ARG A 487 -19.61 27.09 -4.38
N LEU A 488 -18.92 26.03 -3.98
CA LEU A 488 -19.42 24.67 -4.07
C LEU A 488 -20.54 24.44 -3.06
N SER A 489 -20.32 24.83 -1.80
CA SER A 489 -21.33 24.79 -0.74
C SER A 489 -22.58 25.58 -1.12
N MET A 490 -22.42 26.78 -1.67
CA MET A 490 -23.54 27.59 -2.18
C MET A 490 -24.31 26.91 -3.30
N ALA A 491 -23.61 26.29 -4.27
CA ALA A 491 -24.24 25.56 -5.35
C ALA A 491 -25.03 24.35 -4.83
N GLN A 492 -24.46 23.60 -3.88
CA GLN A 492 -25.11 22.45 -3.26
C GLN A 492 -26.36 22.84 -2.46
N LEU A 493 -26.28 23.89 -1.64
CA LEU A 493 -27.44 24.43 -0.92
C LEU A 493 -28.54 24.88 -1.89
N THR A 494 -28.17 25.60 -2.94
CA THR A 494 -29.12 26.07 -3.96
C THR A 494 -29.82 24.90 -4.64
N GLN A 495 -29.06 23.90 -5.08
CA GLN A 495 -29.61 22.71 -5.72
C GLN A 495 -30.52 21.93 -4.77
N LEU A 496 -30.09 21.72 -3.54
CA LEU A 496 -30.85 21.01 -2.52
C LEU A 496 -32.18 21.72 -2.21
N PHE A 497 -32.17 23.06 -2.12
CA PHE A 497 -33.39 23.87 -1.99
C PHE A 497 -34.31 23.73 -3.19
N LEU A 498 -33.79 23.95 -4.40
CA LEU A 498 -34.59 23.88 -5.63
C LEU A 498 -35.18 22.49 -5.84
N THR A 499 -34.41 21.43 -5.65
CA THR A 499 -34.88 20.05 -5.76
C THR A 499 -36.00 19.79 -4.75
N SER A 500 -35.86 20.23 -3.50
CA SER A 500 -36.91 20.05 -2.50
C SER A 500 -38.21 20.79 -2.85
N VAL A 501 -38.11 22.03 -3.34
CA VAL A 501 -39.29 22.83 -3.74
C VAL A 501 -39.98 22.24 -4.98
N LEU A 502 -39.21 21.75 -5.95
CA LEU A 502 -39.73 21.25 -7.21
C LEU A 502 -40.25 19.80 -7.13
N GLU A 503 -39.61 18.95 -6.33
CA GLU A 503 -39.90 17.52 -6.27
C GLU A 503 -40.79 17.12 -5.09
N CYS A 504 -40.94 17.98 -4.05
CA CYS A 504 -41.76 17.68 -2.87
C CYS A 504 -42.93 18.68 -2.73
N PRO A 505 -44.14 18.34 -3.22
CA PRO A 505 -45.31 19.23 -3.15
C PRO A 505 -45.71 19.65 -1.72
N PHE A 506 -45.36 18.84 -0.73
CA PHE A 506 -45.62 19.08 0.69
C PHE A 506 -44.56 19.95 1.37
N TYR A 507 -43.41 20.17 0.73
CA TYR A 507 -42.39 21.07 1.25
C TYR A 507 -42.80 22.52 1.00
N LYS A 508 -43.45 23.11 2.01
CA LYS A 508 -43.81 24.53 2.01
C LYS A 508 -42.71 25.33 2.68
N VAL A 509 -42.09 26.25 1.95
CA VAL A 509 -41.20 27.26 2.53
C VAL A 509 -42.06 28.13 3.43
N LYS A 510 -41.87 28.02 4.75
CA LYS A 510 -42.41 29.03 5.67
C LYS A 510 -41.55 30.27 5.46
N ALA A 511 -42.16 31.27 4.81
CA ALA A 511 -41.57 32.58 4.59
C ALA A 511 -41.24 33.27 5.92
#